data_AF-A0A7Y3C1Z6-F1
#
_entry.id   AF-A0A7Y3C1Z6-F1
#
_cell.length_a   1.000
_cell.length_b   1.000
_cell.length_c   1.000
_cell.angle_alpha   90.00
_cell.angle_beta   90.00
_cell.angle_gamma   90.00
#
_symmetry.space_group_name_H-M   'P 1'
#
loop_
_entity.id
_entity.type
_entity.pdbx_description
1 polymer ?
#
loop_
_entity_poly.entity_id
_entity_poly.type
_entity_poly.pdbx_seq_one_letter_code
_entity_poly.pdbx_strand_id
1 'polypeptide(L)'
;EIRPRFMDIRSKFAETLMELGELEQAREELTLILESRPSFVGARIRLGVVLNRLGEDEEAMKQWKRCLEDDPRDMRARAYLASVESTAEGLGD
;
A
#
# COMPACT_ATOMS: atom_id res chain seq x y z
N GLU A 1 -29.55 -2.15 -1.69
CA GLU A 1 -28.54 -2.88 -0.91
C GLU A 1 -27.17 -2.74 -1.55
N ILE A 2 -26.27 -1.92 -0.98
CA ILE A 2 -24.85 -1.96 -1.35
C ILE A 2 -24.24 -3.03 -0.47
N ARG A 3 -24.05 -4.24 -0.99
CA ARG A 3 -23.28 -5.25 -0.26
C ARG A 3 -21.82 -4.80 -0.27
N PRO A 4 -21.22 -4.42 0.87
CA PRO A 4 -19.79 -4.20 0.90
C PRO A 4 -19.11 -5.49 0.43
N ARG A 5 -18.29 -5.42 -0.62
CA ARG A 5 -17.54 -6.61 -1.02
C ARG A 5 -16.57 -6.87 0.12
N PHE A 6 -16.33 -8.13 0.46
CA PHE A 6 -15.42 -8.53 1.54
C PHE A 6 -14.06 -7.80 1.52
N MET A 7 -13.62 -7.39 0.32
CA MET A 7 -12.40 -6.61 0.08
C MET A 7 -12.49 -5.14 0.51
N ASP A 8 -13.67 -4.52 0.45
CA ASP A 8 -13.90 -3.16 0.97
C ASP A 8 -13.75 -3.17 2.50
N ILE A 9 -14.25 -4.23 3.16
CA ILE A 9 -14.14 -4.41 4.61
C ILE A 9 -12.69 -4.64 5.02
N ARG A 10 -11.96 -5.55 4.34
CA ARG A 10 -10.55 -5.78 4.66
C ARG A 10 -9.65 -4.59 4.33
N SER A 11 -9.98 -3.81 3.30
CA SER A 11 -9.29 -2.55 3.02
C SER A 11 -9.52 -1.51 4.13
N LYS A 12 -10.75 -1.44 4.67
CA LYS A 12 -11.09 -0.61 5.82
C LYS A 12 -10.40 -1.09 7.09
N PHE A 13 -10.31 -2.41 7.27
CA PHE A 13 -9.61 -3.01 8.41
C PHE A 13 -8.11 -2.69 8.40
N ALA A 14 -7.45 -2.82 7.24
CA ALA A 14 -6.05 -2.39 7.09
C ALA A 14 -5.85 -0.89 7.35
N GLU A 15 -6.83 -0.05 6.98
CA GLU A 15 -6.85 1.40 7.33
C GLU A 15 -6.86 1.60 8.84
N THR A 16 -7.77 0.91 9.54
CA THR A 16 -7.88 0.97 11.01
C THR A 16 -6.62 0.45 11.70
N LEU A 17 -6.02 -0.64 11.20
CA LEU A 17 -4.76 -1.16 11.75
C LEU A 17 -3.61 -0.16 11.60
N MET A 18 -3.53 0.55 10.46
CA MET A 18 -2.57 1.64 10.28
C MET A 18 -2.81 2.82 11.23
N GLU A 19 -4.07 3.13 11.54
CA GLU A 19 -4.43 4.18 12.51
C GLU A 19 -4.12 3.78 13.95
N LEU A 20 -4.24 2.49 14.27
CA LEU A 20 -3.87 1.91 15.56
C LEU A 20 -2.35 1.74 15.76
N GLY A 21 -1.56 1.88 14.70
CA GLY A 21 -0.11 1.62 14.72
C GLY A 21 0.25 0.13 14.65
N GLU A 22 -0.72 -0.75 14.43
CA GLU A 22 -0.53 -2.19 14.24
C GLU A 22 -0.11 -2.50 12.79
N LEU A 23 1.02 -1.91 12.38
CA LEU A 23 1.51 -1.95 11.00
C LEU A 23 1.88 -3.38 10.53
N GLU A 24 2.45 -4.20 11.41
CA GLU A 24 2.77 -5.61 11.12
C GLU A 24 1.53 -6.45 10.79
N GLN A 25 0.45 -6.24 11.54
CA GLN A 25 -0.82 -6.93 11.30
C GLN A 25 -1.47 -6.39 10.01
N ALA A 26 -1.39 -5.09 9.76
CA ALA A 26 -1.86 -4.51 8.50
C ALA A 26 -1.12 -5.13 7.29
N ARG A 27 0.20 -5.32 7.41
CA ARG A 27 1.03 -5.97 6.39
C ARG A 27 0.58 -7.40 6.13
N GLU A 28 0.35 -8.18 7.18
CA GLU A 28 -0.09 -9.57 7.06
C GLU A 28 -1.46 -9.68 6.38
N GLU A 29 -2.44 -8.88 6.82
CA GLU A 29 -3.78 -8.87 6.23
C GLU A 29 -3.76 -8.47 4.74
N LEU A 30 -2.98 -7.44 4.38
CA LEU A 30 -2.85 -7.01 2.99
C LEU A 30 -2.14 -8.06 2.14
N THR A 31 -1.19 -8.78 2.70
CA THR A 31 -0.50 -9.90 2.03
C THR A 31 -1.48 -11.03 1.74
N LEU A 32 -2.26 -11.46 2.74
CA LEU A 32 -3.31 -12.48 2.57
C LEU A 32 -4.35 -12.09 1.51
N ILE A 33 -4.68 -10.79 1.43
CA ILE A 33 -5.56 -10.28 0.38
C ILE A 33 -4.94 -10.46 -1.01
N LEU A 34 -3.64 -10.16 -1.15
CA LEU A 34 -2.92 -10.28 -2.42
C LEU A 34 -2.64 -11.74 -2.80
N GLU A 35 -2.46 -12.65 -1.84
CA GLU A 35 -2.40 -14.10 -2.11
C GLU A 35 -3.72 -14.61 -2.68
N SER A 36 -4.85 -14.14 -2.16
CA SER A 36 -6.17 -14.49 -2.70
C SER A 36 -6.48 -13.77 -4.02
N ARG A 37 -6.03 -12.53 -4.18
CA ARG A 37 -6.25 -11.70 -5.37
C ARG A 37 -5.01 -10.89 -5.73
N PRO A 38 -4.09 -11.49 -6.51
CA PRO A 38 -2.84 -10.84 -6.90
C PRO A 38 -3.04 -9.53 -7.67
N SER A 39 -4.13 -9.42 -8.44
CA SER A 39 -4.45 -8.23 -9.23
C SER A 39 -5.20 -7.14 -8.44
N PHE A 40 -5.38 -7.30 -7.12
CA PHE A 40 -6.09 -6.30 -6.32
C PHE A 40 -5.19 -5.08 -6.01
N VAL A 41 -5.16 -4.14 -6.95
CA VAL A 41 -4.37 -2.90 -6.90
C VAL A 41 -4.57 -2.14 -5.58
N GLY A 42 -5.81 -2.11 -5.05
CA GLY A 42 -6.12 -1.42 -3.79
C GLY A 42 -5.31 -1.94 -2.59
N ALA A 43 -5.15 -3.26 -2.44
CA ALA A 43 -4.33 -3.82 -1.36
C ALA A 43 -2.85 -3.60 -1.62
N ARG A 44 -2.40 -3.65 -2.87
CA ARG A 44 -1.00 -3.39 -3.22
C ARG A 44 -0.57 -1.96 -2.90
N ILE A 45 -1.43 -0.97 -3.19
CA ILE A 45 -1.21 0.43 -2.78
C ILE A 45 -1.09 0.55 -1.27
N ARG A 46 -2.05 -0.03 -0.53
CA ARG A 46 -2.07 0.02 0.93
C ARG A 46 -0.88 -0.70 1.55
N LEU A 47 -0.44 -1.82 0.96
CA LEU A 47 0.74 -2.55 1.42
C LEU A 47 1.99 -1.69 1.31
N GLY A 48 2.15 -0.97 0.20
CA GLY A 48 3.24 0.00 0.07
C GLY A 48 3.19 1.11 1.12
N VAL A 49 2.00 1.61 1.46
CA VAL A 49 1.86 2.62 2.54
C VAL A 49 2.26 2.06 3.90
N VAL A 50 1.85 0.83 4.21
CA VAL A 50 2.25 0.15 5.45
C VAL A 50 3.76 -0.03 5.51
N LEU A 51 4.38 -0.52 4.43
CA LEU A 51 5.83 -0.73 4.34
C LEU A 51 6.61 0.58 4.51
N ASN A 52 6.16 1.67 3.88
CA ASN A 52 6.79 2.99 4.07
C ASN A 52 6.67 3.47 5.53
N ARG A 53 5.53 3.25 6.20
CA ARG A 53 5.38 3.57 7.62
C ARG A 53 6.25 2.72 8.54
N LEU A 54 6.64 1.53 8.09
CA LEU A 54 7.59 0.64 8.77
C LEU A 54 9.06 1.02 8.51
N GLY A 55 9.32 2.01 7.64
CA GLY A 55 10.66 2.36 7.19
C GLY A 55 11.23 1.43 6.12
N GLU A 56 10.41 0.52 5.57
CA GLU A 56 10.75 -0.39 4.47
C GLU A 56 10.50 0.28 3.11
N ASP A 57 11.13 1.42 2.87
CA ASP A 57 10.86 2.28 1.70
C ASP A 57 11.16 1.59 0.36
N GLU A 58 12.20 0.76 0.30
CA GLU A 58 12.52 0.00 -0.91
C GLU A 58 11.41 -0.97 -1.30
N GLU A 59 10.84 -1.69 -0.33
CA GLU A 59 9.73 -2.61 -0.57
C GLU A 59 8.44 -1.86 -0.88
N ALA A 60 8.20 -0.73 -0.22
CA ALA A 60 7.07 0.14 -0.52
C ALA A 60 7.08 0.60 -1.99
N MET A 61 8.24 1.08 -2.46
CA MET A 61 8.44 1.50 -3.84
C MET A 61 8.21 0.35 -4.83
N LYS A 62 8.67 -0.87 -4.52
CA LYS A 62 8.41 -2.04 -5.37
C LYS A 62 6.91 -2.31 -5.54
N GLN A 63 6.12 -2.20 -4.47
CA GLN A 63 4.67 -2.40 -4.55
C GLN A 63 3.98 -1.35 -5.42
N TRP A 64 4.34 -0.07 -5.25
CA TRP A 64 3.73 1.01 -6.06
C TRP A 64 4.20 0.99 -7.51
N LYS A 65 5.47 0.66 -7.78
CA LYS A 65 5.96 0.45 -9.15
C LYS A 65 5.16 -0.64 -9.84
N ARG A 66 4.90 -1.75 -9.14
CA ARG A 66 4.05 -2.83 -9.68
C ARG A 66 2.62 -2.36 -9.98
N CYS A 67 2.03 -1.52 -9.13
CA CYS A 67 0.74 -0.90 -9.45
C CYS A 67 0.79 -0.09 -10.75
N LEU A 68 1.89 0.62 -11.03
CA LEU A 68 2.05 1.40 -12.25
C LEU A 68 2.37 0.56 -13.50
N GLU A 69 2.94 -0.63 -13.32
CA GLU A 69 3.04 -1.61 -14.41
C GLU A 69 1.66 -2.11 -14.84
N ASP A 70 0.76 -2.35 -13.87
CA ASP A 70 -0.62 -2.80 -14.14
C ASP A 70 -1.54 -1.65 -14.61
N ASP A 71 -1.47 -0.48 -13.96
CA ASP A 71 -2.18 0.74 -14.33
C ASP A 71 -1.26 1.97 -14.25
N PRO A 72 -0.64 2.39 -15.38
CA PRO A 72 0.26 3.52 -15.42
C PRO A 72 -0.41 4.87 -15.12
N ARG A 73 -1.74 4.91 -15.04
CA ARG A 73 -2.52 6.12 -14.73
C ARG A 73 -2.94 6.18 -13.25
N ASP A 74 -2.58 5.21 -12.41
CA ASP A 74 -2.90 5.26 -10.97
C ASP A 74 -2.14 6.41 -10.30
N MET A 75 -2.84 7.52 -10.09
CA MET A 75 -2.26 8.73 -9.49
C MET A 75 -1.80 8.51 -8.05
N ARG A 76 -2.36 7.53 -7.32
CA ARG A 76 -1.98 7.27 -5.93
C ARG A 76 -0.59 6.65 -5.87
N ALA A 77 -0.32 5.62 -6.68
CA ALA A 77 1.01 5.01 -6.74
C ALA A 77 2.08 6.03 -7.14
N ARG A 78 1.78 6.91 -8.10
CA ARG A 78 2.70 8.00 -8.49
C ARG A 78 2.94 8.99 -7.35
N ALA A 79 1.89 9.41 -6.66
CA ALA A 79 2.01 10.34 -5.54
C ALA A 79 2.85 9.74 -4.38
N TYR A 80 2.62 8.47 -4.06
CA TYR A 80 3.39 7.79 -3.02
C TYR A 80 4.87 7.60 -3.38
N LEU A 81 5.18 7.19 -4.61
CA LEU A 81 6.56 7.10 -5.08
C LEU A 81 7.28 8.44 -4.98
N ALA A 82 6.67 9.50 -5.52
CA ALA A 82 7.24 10.85 -5.45
C ALA A 82 7.47 11.33 -4.01
N SER A 83 6.58 10.95 -3.07
CA SER A 83 6.73 11.34 -1.67
C SER A 83 7.93 10.66 -0.98
N VAL A 84 8.21 9.41 -1.33
CA VAL A 84 9.34 8.65 -0.77
C VAL A 84 10.65 9.07 -1.43
N GLU A 85 10.67 9.21 -2.76
CA GLU A 85 11.82 9.68 -3.51
C GLU A 85 12.25 11.09 -3.06
N SER A 86 11.29 12.01 -2.87
CA SER A 86 11.57 13.35 -2.34
C SER A 86 12.13 13.35 -0.91
N THR A 87 11.76 12.37 -0.09
CA THR A 87 12.30 12.25 1.28
C THR A 87 13.72 11.69 1.26
N ALA A 88 14.01 10.75 0.37
CA ALA A 88 15.34 10.19 0.17
C ALA A 88 16.34 11.24 -0.39
N GLU A 89 15.90 12.09 -1.31
CA GLU A 89 16.73 13.17 -1.86
C GLU A 89 17.03 14.30 -0.85
N GLY A 90 16.22 14.44 0.20
CA GLY A 90 16.39 15.49 1.23
C GLY A 90 17.35 15.13 2.38
N LEU A 91 17.83 13.88 2.47
CA LEU A 91 18.74 13.41 3.53
C LEU A 91 20.22 13.35 3.06
N GLY A 92 20.53 13.96 1.92
CA GLY A 92 21.84 13.93 1.27
C GLY A 92 22.76 15.14 1.51
N ASP A 93 22.42 16.05 2.43
CA ASP A 93 23.24 17.25 2.78
C ASP A 93 23.78 17.18 4.22
#